data_AF-A0AA39NTX2-F1
#
_entry.id   AF-A0AA39NTX2-F1
#
_cell.length_a   1.000
_cell.length_b   1.000
_cell.length_c   1.000
_cell.angle_alpha   90.00
_cell.angle_beta   90.00
_cell.angle_gamma   90.00
#
_symmetry.space_group_name_H-M   'P 1'
#
loop_
_entity.id
_entity.type
_entity.pdbx_description
1 polymer ?
#
loop_
_entity_poly.entity_id
_entity_poly.type
_entity_poly.pdbx_seq_one_letter_code
_entity_poly.pdbx_strand_id
1 'polypeptide(L)'
;MTKIKHLYEQTKALEHELQNVSTKLHHEREQRQADGRLLATRAKELHETEIFLTKADQFSGAEVKAMAQDLNTEILQLAADIIDVLQIEDSAMEVDGDQCLTWQHLIHGRMVQLLQTRNDPNMHAIVVQATLQDVLTQLCGQFISEWSLRSSTDNDLHRIYRDIRKKYTDNHAVAGRWRSMTRERSKYSAVTETEENFYSRVTEAVLNVLRIAGWSPADAKDTLTQTFGKRVSAIVKAAMKLDRAIGEGITSQDLVVYTARFDDHFDFNRMVDAYGNQEADGDAVACTCELGLKASDGSNILLKTGVVLYSAFLT
;
A
#
# COMPACT_ATOMS: atom_id res chain seq x y z
N MET A 1 1.91 42.68 -88.09
CA MET A 1 3.04 41.98 -87.44
C MET A 1 3.27 42.41 -85.98
N THR A 2 3.14 43.69 -85.63
CA THR A 2 3.39 44.22 -84.26
C THR A 2 2.51 43.62 -83.17
N LYS A 3 1.21 43.39 -83.45
CA LYS A 3 0.25 42.85 -82.47
C LYS A 3 0.47 41.38 -82.12
N ILE A 4 0.95 40.58 -83.08
CA ILE A 4 1.31 39.16 -82.89
C ILE A 4 2.55 39.06 -81.99
N LYS A 5 3.53 39.95 -82.18
CA LYS A 5 4.75 39.99 -81.38
C LYS A 5 4.46 40.37 -79.91
N HIS A 6 3.58 41.35 -79.70
CA HIS A 6 3.14 41.75 -78.37
C HIS A 6 2.37 40.65 -77.64
N LEU A 7 1.46 39.95 -78.34
CA LEU A 7 0.74 38.81 -77.77
C LEU A 7 1.67 37.66 -77.40
N TYR A 8 2.69 37.39 -78.20
CA TYR A 8 3.71 36.37 -77.92
C TYR A 8 4.56 36.71 -76.69
N GLU A 9 4.93 37.99 -76.53
CA GLU A 9 5.64 38.48 -75.33
C GLU A 9 4.75 38.38 -74.08
N GLN A 10 3.46 38.68 -74.20
CA GLN A 10 2.49 38.53 -73.10
C GLN A 10 2.28 37.07 -72.69
N THR A 11 2.11 36.13 -73.63
CA THR A 11 2.00 34.71 -73.28
C THR A 11 3.25 34.20 -72.59
N LYS A 12 4.43 34.58 -73.08
CA LYS A 12 5.71 34.20 -72.45
C LYS A 12 5.87 34.77 -71.04
N ALA A 13 5.42 36.01 -70.81
CA ALA A 13 5.41 36.61 -69.48
C ALA A 13 4.44 35.90 -68.54
N LEU A 14 3.24 35.56 -69.02
CA LEU A 14 2.24 34.82 -68.24
C LEU A 14 2.72 33.40 -67.88
N GLU A 15 3.36 32.69 -68.82
CA GLU A 15 3.94 31.37 -68.58
C GLU A 15 5.01 31.42 -67.49
N HIS A 16 5.88 32.43 -67.53
CA HIS A 16 6.89 32.62 -66.51
C HIS A 16 6.29 32.95 -65.14
N GLU A 17 5.22 33.75 -65.10
CA GLU A 17 4.50 34.07 -63.87
C GLU A 17 3.77 32.84 -63.31
N LEU A 18 3.11 32.04 -64.16
CA LEU A 18 2.50 30.76 -63.80
C LEU A 18 3.53 29.80 -63.21
N GLN A 19 4.71 29.70 -63.82
CA GLN A 19 5.78 28.85 -63.32
C GLN A 19 6.27 29.33 -61.95
N ASN A 20 6.46 30.64 -61.76
CA ASN A 20 6.85 31.22 -60.48
C ASN A 20 5.81 30.99 -59.38
N VAL A 21 4.52 31.20 -59.68
CA VAL A 21 3.43 30.97 -58.73
C VAL A 21 3.30 29.48 -58.40
N SER A 22 3.42 28.60 -59.38
CA SER A 22 3.41 27.15 -59.18
C SER A 22 4.53 26.70 -58.26
N THR A 23 5.75 27.22 -58.46
CA THR A 23 6.92 26.90 -57.63
C THR A 23 6.72 27.40 -56.19
N LYS A 24 6.22 28.63 -56.01
CA LYS A 24 5.89 29.18 -54.69
C LYS A 24 4.80 28.37 -53.98
N LEU A 25 3.74 27.98 -54.70
CA LEU A 25 2.65 27.16 -54.16
C LEU A 25 3.16 25.79 -53.72
N HIS A 26 4.04 25.17 -54.50
CA HIS A 26 4.62 23.88 -54.15
C HIS A 26 5.45 23.98 -52.88
N HIS A 27 6.35 24.98 -52.81
CA HIS A 27 7.15 25.24 -51.62
C HIS A 27 6.29 25.51 -50.37
N GLU A 28 5.23 26.29 -50.51
CA GLU A 28 4.32 26.62 -49.42
C GLU A 28 3.56 25.38 -48.92
N ARG A 29 3.13 24.51 -49.84
CA ARG A 29 2.51 23.21 -49.50
C ARG A 29 3.46 22.28 -48.77
N GLU A 30 4.72 22.20 -49.22
CA GLU A 30 5.76 21.41 -48.55
C GLU A 30 6.00 21.93 -47.13
N GLN A 31 6.08 23.25 -46.96
CA GLN A 31 6.28 23.88 -45.66
C GLN A 31 5.09 23.64 -44.73
N ARG A 32 3.84 23.82 -45.21
CA ARG A 32 2.64 23.48 -44.43
C ARG A 32 2.61 22.02 -44.02
N GLN A 33 3.05 21.12 -44.89
CA GLN A 33 3.09 19.69 -44.57
C GLN A 33 4.16 19.40 -43.51
N ALA A 34 5.33 20.05 -43.58
CA ALA A 34 6.38 19.93 -42.57
C ALA A 34 5.90 20.48 -41.21
N ASP A 35 5.29 21.66 -41.20
CA ASP A 35 4.73 22.30 -40.00
C ASP A 35 3.63 21.43 -39.39
N GLY A 36 2.75 20.87 -40.22
CA GLY A 36 1.70 19.94 -39.78
C GLY A 36 2.25 18.67 -39.11
N ARG A 37 3.34 18.11 -39.65
CA ARG A 37 4.03 16.97 -39.01
C ARG A 37 4.65 17.35 -37.67
N LEU A 38 5.31 18.51 -37.61
CA LEU A 38 5.93 18.99 -36.38
C LEU A 38 4.87 19.25 -35.28
N LEU A 39 3.76 19.89 -35.63
CA LEU A 39 2.64 20.12 -34.71
C LEU A 39 2.04 18.82 -34.20
N ALA A 40 1.84 17.82 -35.08
CA ALA A 40 1.36 16.51 -34.67
C ALA A 40 2.32 15.82 -33.68
N THR A 41 3.63 15.89 -33.92
CA THR A 41 4.64 15.37 -33.00
C THR A 41 4.60 16.10 -31.65
N ARG A 42 4.55 17.44 -31.65
CA ARG A 42 4.48 18.23 -30.41
C ARG A 42 3.20 17.98 -29.63
N ALA A 43 2.06 17.84 -30.31
CA ALA A 43 0.80 17.49 -29.68
C ALA A 43 0.88 16.13 -28.99
N LYS A 44 1.53 15.15 -29.63
CA LYS A 44 1.78 13.83 -29.04
C LYS A 44 2.71 13.91 -27.82
N GLU A 45 3.84 14.60 -27.93
CA GLU A 45 4.79 14.79 -26.82
C GLU A 45 4.13 15.47 -25.62
N LEU A 46 3.33 16.52 -25.87
CA LEU A 46 2.59 17.23 -24.83
C LEU A 46 1.56 16.32 -24.15
N HIS A 47 0.82 15.52 -24.92
CA HIS A 47 -0.17 14.60 -24.38
C HIS A 47 0.48 13.50 -23.51
N GLU A 48 1.59 12.91 -23.96
CA GLU A 48 2.35 11.93 -23.18
C GLU A 48 2.92 12.55 -21.89
N THR A 49 3.43 13.79 -22.00
CA THR A 49 3.94 14.56 -20.86
C THR A 49 2.83 14.87 -19.86
N GLU A 50 1.65 15.26 -20.35
CA GLU A 50 0.47 15.52 -19.53
C GLU A 50 0.04 14.26 -18.77
N ILE A 51 -0.09 13.12 -19.45
CA ILE A 51 -0.40 11.84 -18.81
C ILE A 51 0.65 11.48 -17.73
N PHE A 52 1.93 11.71 -18.02
CA PHE A 52 3.01 11.34 -17.10
C PHE A 52 3.16 12.28 -15.90
N LEU A 53 2.93 13.58 -16.09
CA LEU A 53 3.11 14.62 -15.06
C LEU A 53 1.81 14.99 -14.33
N THR A 54 0.67 14.40 -14.72
CA THR A 54 -0.60 14.62 -14.03
C THR A 54 -0.46 14.25 -12.56
N LYS A 55 -0.70 15.24 -11.69
CA LYS A 55 -0.70 15.11 -10.21
C LYS A 55 -2.07 14.78 -9.63
N ALA A 56 -3.07 14.52 -10.48
CA ALA A 56 -4.39 14.18 -10.03
C ALA A 56 -4.36 12.79 -9.43
N ASP A 57 -4.44 12.73 -8.10
CA ASP A 57 -4.59 11.46 -7.38
C ASP A 57 -5.93 10.83 -7.73
N GLN A 58 -5.93 9.50 -7.85
CA GLN A 58 -7.14 8.70 -8.03
C GLN A 58 -8.01 8.69 -6.76
N PHE A 59 -7.37 8.83 -5.60
CA PHE A 59 -8.02 8.81 -4.29
C PHE A 59 -7.64 10.04 -3.48
N SER A 60 -8.61 10.61 -2.79
CA SER A 60 -8.38 11.63 -1.77
C SER A 60 -7.78 11.02 -0.49
N GLY A 61 -7.12 11.85 0.32
CA GLY A 61 -6.61 11.41 1.63
C GLY A 61 -7.71 10.90 2.57
N ALA A 62 -8.95 11.40 2.43
CA ALA A 62 -10.10 10.94 3.20
C ALA A 62 -10.53 9.52 2.78
N GLU A 63 -10.51 9.21 1.49
CA GLU A 63 -10.83 7.87 0.99
C GLU A 63 -9.77 6.85 1.43
N VAL A 64 -8.48 7.20 1.36
CA VAL A 64 -7.41 6.30 1.83
C VAL A 64 -7.48 6.10 3.35
N LYS A 65 -7.81 7.14 4.10
CA LYS A 65 -8.09 7.02 5.55
C LYS A 65 -9.24 6.06 5.82
N ALA A 66 -10.36 6.18 5.09
CA ALA A 66 -11.49 5.28 5.23
C ALA A 66 -11.09 3.83 4.92
N MET A 67 -10.31 3.58 3.87
CA MET A 67 -9.79 2.24 3.57
C MET A 67 -8.91 1.66 4.69
N ALA A 68 -8.12 2.49 5.37
CA ALA A 68 -7.34 2.06 6.54
C ALA A 68 -8.23 1.72 7.74
N GLN A 69 -9.29 2.50 7.97
CA GLN A 69 -10.28 2.21 9.02
C GLN A 69 -11.09 0.94 8.73
N ASP A 70 -11.46 0.71 7.46
CA ASP A 70 -12.12 -0.52 7.02
C ASP A 70 -11.23 -1.74 7.30
N LEU A 71 -9.94 -1.65 6.97
CA LEU A 71 -8.97 -2.72 7.25
C LEU A 71 -8.84 -2.99 8.76
N ASN A 72 -8.71 -1.94 9.59
CA ASN A 72 -8.67 -2.09 11.05
C ASN A 72 -9.95 -2.77 11.59
N THR A 73 -11.11 -2.43 11.03
CA THR A 73 -12.39 -3.03 11.40
C THR A 73 -12.44 -4.52 11.08
N GLU A 74 -11.98 -4.94 9.91
CA GLU A 74 -11.91 -6.37 9.56
C GLU A 74 -10.93 -7.15 10.45
N ILE A 75 -9.80 -6.54 10.83
CA ILE A 75 -8.83 -7.13 11.77
C ILE A 75 -9.49 -7.32 13.15
N LEU A 76 -10.14 -6.29 13.68
CA LEU A 76 -10.87 -6.34 14.95
C LEU A 76 -11.95 -7.44 14.93
N GLN A 77 -12.74 -7.50 13.86
CA GLN A 77 -13.83 -8.47 13.73
C GLN A 77 -13.31 -9.90 13.65
N LEU A 78 -12.25 -10.17 12.88
CA LEU A 78 -11.66 -11.52 12.86
C LEU A 78 -11.14 -11.93 14.24
N ALA A 79 -10.45 -11.02 14.94
CA ALA A 79 -9.92 -11.32 16.27
C ALA A 79 -11.05 -11.62 17.27
N ALA A 80 -12.12 -10.82 17.28
CA ALA A 80 -13.28 -11.05 18.14
C ALA A 80 -14.03 -12.35 17.77
N ASP A 81 -14.32 -12.57 16.48
CA ASP A 81 -15.00 -13.78 15.98
C ASP A 81 -14.24 -15.06 16.42
N ILE A 82 -12.90 -15.03 16.40
CA ILE A 82 -12.07 -16.16 16.83
C ILE A 82 -12.26 -16.45 18.32
N ILE A 83 -12.24 -15.43 19.18
CA ILE A 83 -12.42 -15.59 20.63
C ILE A 83 -13.82 -16.09 20.97
N ASP A 84 -14.84 -15.58 20.28
CA ASP A 84 -16.23 -15.95 20.54
C ASP A 84 -16.55 -17.40 20.12
N VAL A 85 -15.91 -17.88 19.03
CA VAL A 85 -16.21 -19.19 18.46
C VAL A 85 -15.28 -20.29 18.97
N LEU A 86 -14.00 -19.98 19.20
CA LEU A 86 -13.04 -20.98 19.67
C LEU A 86 -13.01 -20.98 21.20
N GLN A 87 -13.42 -22.10 21.79
CA GLN A 87 -13.11 -22.39 23.19
C GLN A 87 -11.63 -22.73 23.29
N ILE A 88 -10.81 -21.72 23.60
CA ILE A 88 -9.38 -21.88 23.83
C ILE A 88 -9.21 -22.52 25.22
N GLU A 89 -9.42 -23.82 25.29
CA GLU A 89 -9.24 -24.63 26.50
C GLU A 89 -7.80 -25.13 26.63
N ASP A 90 -7.43 -25.52 27.85
CA ASP A 90 -6.11 -26.01 28.24
C ASP A 90 -5.77 -27.36 27.59
N SER A 91 -5.46 -27.33 26.30
CA SER A 91 -4.82 -28.46 25.65
C SER A 91 -3.34 -28.40 25.97
N ALA A 92 -2.93 -29.18 26.97
CA ALA A 92 -1.53 -29.34 27.37
C ALA A 92 -0.74 -30.01 26.24
N MET A 93 -0.21 -29.21 25.33
CA MET A 93 0.89 -29.62 24.46
C MET A 93 2.11 -28.74 24.76
N GLU A 94 3.25 -29.40 24.96
CA GLU A 94 4.55 -28.76 24.90
C GLU A 94 4.69 -28.13 23.52
N VAL A 95 4.64 -26.80 23.46
CA VAL A 95 4.99 -26.06 22.25
C VAL A 95 6.45 -26.39 21.98
N ASP A 96 6.72 -27.13 20.91
CA ASP A 96 8.07 -27.41 20.44
C ASP A 96 8.82 -26.08 20.31
N GLY A 97 9.84 -25.88 21.16
CA GLY A 97 10.53 -24.61 21.33
C GLY A 97 11.13 -24.08 20.02
N ASP A 98 11.41 -24.97 19.07
CA ASP A 98 11.99 -24.63 17.76
C ASP A 98 10.96 -23.98 16.81
N GLN A 99 9.67 -24.32 16.90
CA GLN A 99 8.60 -23.69 16.10
C GLN A 99 8.19 -22.32 16.64
N CYS A 100 8.34 -22.09 17.94
CA CYS A 100 8.12 -20.79 18.57
C CYS A 100 9.18 -19.75 18.16
N LEU A 101 10.41 -20.17 17.86
CA LEU A 101 11.52 -19.30 17.48
C LEU A 101 11.31 -18.56 16.14
N THR A 102 10.59 -19.16 15.18
CA THR A 102 10.44 -18.59 13.82
C THR A 102 9.62 -17.28 13.78
N TRP A 103 8.76 -17.05 14.77
CA TRP A 103 7.81 -15.91 14.80
C TRP A 103 8.06 -14.90 15.91
N GLN A 104 9.17 -15.03 16.64
CA GLN A 104 9.58 -14.09 17.71
C GLN A 104 9.73 -12.64 17.23
N HIS A 105 9.80 -12.40 15.92
CA HIS A 105 9.86 -11.07 15.36
C HIS A 105 8.49 -10.36 15.31
N LEU A 106 7.37 -11.08 15.35
CA LEU A 106 6.02 -10.50 15.32
C LEU A 106 5.39 -10.40 16.72
N ILE A 107 5.70 -11.30 17.64
CA ILE A 107 5.15 -11.29 19.00
C ILE A 107 6.28 -11.05 19.99
N HIS A 108 6.18 -9.98 20.78
CA HIS A 108 7.19 -9.65 21.79
C HIS A 108 7.18 -10.62 22.97
N GLY A 109 8.34 -10.84 23.61
CA GLY A 109 8.52 -11.85 24.65
C GLY A 109 7.56 -11.72 25.85
N ARG A 110 7.22 -10.50 26.27
CA ARG A 110 6.23 -10.25 27.33
C ARG A 110 4.81 -10.67 26.90
N MET A 111 4.41 -10.41 25.66
CA MET A 111 3.12 -10.86 25.13
C MET A 111 3.05 -12.39 25.03
N VAL A 112 4.15 -13.06 24.67
CA VAL A 112 4.23 -14.53 24.71
C VAL A 112 4.01 -15.07 26.13
N GLN A 113 4.63 -14.44 27.14
CA GLN A 113 4.43 -14.83 28.54
C GLN A 113 2.97 -14.64 28.99
N LEU A 114 2.33 -13.55 28.58
CA LEU A 114 0.91 -13.30 28.87
C LEU A 114 0.01 -14.33 28.18
N LEU A 115 0.27 -14.68 26.91
CA LEU A 115 -0.46 -15.73 26.18
C LEU A 115 -0.31 -17.12 26.80
N GLN A 116 0.84 -17.39 27.43
CA GLN A 116 1.07 -18.66 28.14
C GLN A 116 0.44 -18.67 29.53
N THR A 117 0.07 -17.51 30.07
CA THR A 117 -0.54 -17.38 31.40
C THR A 117 -2.06 -17.54 31.28
N ARG A 118 -2.58 -18.69 31.74
CA ARG A 118 -3.99 -19.09 31.56
C ARG A 118 -4.80 -19.12 32.85
N ASN A 119 -4.30 -18.45 33.89
CA ASN A 119 -4.90 -18.50 35.22
C ASN A 119 -6.29 -17.82 35.29
N ASP A 120 -6.53 -16.82 34.44
CA ASP A 120 -7.80 -16.12 34.31
C ASP A 120 -8.29 -16.24 32.85
N PRO A 121 -9.38 -17.00 32.57
CA PRO A 121 -9.93 -17.15 31.23
C PRO A 121 -10.35 -15.84 30.56
N ASN A 122 -10.85 -14.87 31.33
CA ASN A 122 -11.30 -13.59 30.77
C ASN A 122 -10.09 -12.75 30.34
N MET A 123 -9.07 -12.65 31.21
CA MET A 123 -7.83 -11.97 30.87
C MET A 123 -7.13 -12.66 29.70
N HIS A 124 -7.10 -13.99 29.69
CA HIS A 124 -6.51 -14.77 28.61
C HIS A 124 -7.18 -14.46 27.26
N ALA A 125 -8.52 -14.41 27.22
CA ALA A 125 -9.26 -14.03 26.01
C ALA A 125 -8.87 -12.62 25.51
N ILE A 126 -8.73 -11.64 26.41
CA ILE A 126 -8.30 -10.27 26.06
C ILE A 126 -6.88 -10.26 25.49
N VAL A 127 -5.94 -10.98 26.11
CA VAL A 127 -4.55 -11.09 25.64
C VAL A 127 -4.46 -11.76 24.27
N VAL A 128 -5.24 -12.83 24.05
CA VAL A 128 -5.28 -13.51 22.74
C VAL A 128 -5.85 -12.57 21.68
N GLN A 129 -6.96 -11.89 21.96
CA GLN A 129 -7.55 -10.93 21.04
C GLN A 129 -6.58 -9.81 20.67
N ALA A 130 -5.95 -9.18 21.68
CA ALA A 130 -4.99 -8.11 21.49
C ALA A 130 -3.78 -8.57 20.66
N THR A 131 -3.31 -9.80 20.88
CA THR A 131 -2.18 -10.36 20.12
C THR A 131 -2.57 -10.70 18.68
N LEU A 132 -3.77 -11.23 18.44
CA LEU A 132 -4.29 -11.47 17.09
C LEU A 132 -4.37 -10.15 16.31
N GLN A 133 -4.94 -9.10 16.91
CA GLN A 133 -5.02 -7.79 16.28
C GLN A 133 -3.63 -7.24 15.94
N ASP A 134 -2.66 -7.40 16.84
CA ASP A 134 -1.31 -6.90 16.65
C ASP A 134 -0.53 -7.62 15.54
N VAL A 135 -0.52 -8.94 15.57
CA VAL A 135 0.16 -9.72 14.53
C VAL A 135 -0.47 -9.44 13.16
N LEU A 136 -1.81 -9.37 13.08
CA LEU A 136 -2.51 -9.06 11.83
C LEU A 136 -2.21 -7.64 11.35
N THR A 137 -2.20 -6.66 12.25
CA THR A 137 -1.87 -5.25 11.96
C THR A 137 -0.44 -5.14 11.43
N GLN A 138 0.54 -5.72 12.13
CA GLN A 138 1.93 -5.72 11.69
C GLN A 138 2.11 -6.40 10.32
N LEU A 139 1.47 -7.55 10.13
CA LEU A 139 1.54 -8.29 8.87
C LEU A 139 0.91 -7.51 7.70
N CYS A 140 -0.22 -6.83 7.92
CA CYS A 140 -0.82 -5.94 6.94
C CYS A 140 0.08 -4.74 6.63
N GLY A 141 0.69 -4.14 7.66
CA GLY A 141 1.64 -3.04 7.50
C GLY A 141 2.88 -3.43 6.68
N GLN A 142 3.44 -4.61 6.93
CA GLN A 142 4.52 -5.19 6.15
C GLN A 142 4.09 -5.40 4.70
N PHE A 143 2.96 -6.08 4.49
CA PHE A 143 2.43 -6.32 3.15
C PHE A 143 2.25 -5.02 2.37
N ILE A 144 1.61 -3.99 2.94
CA ILE A 144 1.41 -2.69 2.28
C ILE A 144 2.75 -2.02 1.93
N SER A 145 3.78 -2.22 2.76
CA SER A 145 5.11 -1.62 2.53
C SER A 145 5.92 -2.37 1.46
N GLU A 146 5.74 -3.68 1.33
CA GLU A 146 6.43 -4.53 0.35
C GLU A 146 6.17 -4.08 -1.10
N TRP A 147 7.20 -4.08 -1.94
CA TRP A 147 7.22 -3.85 -3.37
C TRP A 147 7.30 -5.15 -4.17
N SER A 148 7.69 -6.26 -3.56
CA SER A 148 7.76 -7.56 -4.21
C SER A 148 7.60 -8.71 -3.22
N LEU A 149 7.05 -9.82 -3.69
CA LEU A 149 7.01 -11.10 -2.95
C LEU A 149 8.41 -11.67 -2.68
N ARG A 150 9.40 -11.29 -3.49
CA ARG A 150 10.80 -11.74 -3.34
C ARG A 150 11.59 -10.72 -2.53
N SER A 151 12.07 -11.12 -1.36
CA SER A 151 12.77 -10.24 -0.41
C SER A 151 14.00 -9.54 -1.00
N SER A 152 14.78 -10.19 -1.88
CA SER A 152 15.92 -9.54 -2.54
C SER A 152 15.46 -8.41 -3.46
N THR A 153 14.47 -8.67 -4.31
CA THR A 153 13.87 -7.69 -5.21
C THR A 153 13.23 -6.54 -4.42
N ASP A 154 12.52 -6.86 -3.35
CA ASP A 154 11.88 -5.88 -2.47
C ASP A 154 12.89 -4.86 -1.91
N ASN A 155 14.01 -5.36 -1.35
CA ASN A 155 15.08 -4.53 -0.79
C ASN A 155 15.72 -3.62 -1.85
N ASP A 156 15.97 -4.17 -3.05
CA ASP A 156 16.55 -3.41 -4.15
C ASP A 156 15.60 -2.30 -4.63
N LEU A 157 14.30 -2.58 -4.75
CA LEU A 157 13.29 -1.60 -5.16
C LEU A 157 13.12 -0.49 -4.12
N HIS A 158 13.09 -0.83 -2.83
CA HIS A 158 13.09 0.14 -1.74
C HIS A 158 14.30 1.09 -1.81
N ARG A 159 15.51 0.55 -2.06
CA ARG A 159 16.72 1.34 -2.20
C ARG A 159 16.63 2.30 -3.38
N ILE A 160 16.24 1.80 -4.56
CA ILE A 160 16.10 2.60 -5.77
C ILE A 160 15.07 3.71 -5.57
N TYR A 161 13.91 3.38 -4.99
CA TYR A 161 12.85 4.34 -4.76
C TYR A 161 13.29 5.49 -3.85
N ARG A 162 13.99 5.16 -2.76
CA ARG A 162 14.53 6.16 -1.83
C ARG A 162 15.46 7.14 -2.54
N ASP A 163 16.30 6.65 -3.45
CA ASP A 163 17.23 7.49 -4.20
C ASP A 163 16.50 8.37 -5.23
N ILE A 164 15.45 7.84 -5.88
CA ILE A 164 14.55 8.60 -6.76
C ILE A 164 13.86 9.72 -5.98
N ARG A 165 13.26 9.41 -4.83
CA ARG A 165 12.56 10.40 -3.99
C ARG A 165 13.49 11.52 -3.52
N LYS A 166 14.71 11.17 -3.12
CA LYS A 166 15.74 12.17 -2.75
C LYS A 166 16.13 13.07 -3.93
N LYS A 167 16.17 12.52 -5.15
CA LYS A 167 16.50 13.28 -6.35
C LYS A 167 15.38 14.22 -6.80
N TYR A 168 14.12 13.83 -6.62
CA TYR A 168 12.95 14.59 -7.09
C TYR A 168 12.12 15.18 -5.95
N THR A 169 12.77 15.76 -4.93
CA THR A 169 12.08 16.32 -3.76
C THR A 169 11.10 17.45 -4.13
N ASP A 170 11.42 18.27 -5.14
CA ASP A 170 10.54 19.36 -5.58
C ASP A 170 9.42 18.90 -6.55
N ASN A 171 9.43 17.62 -6.95
CA ASN A 171 8.45 17.08 -7.89
C ASN A 171 8.04 15.63 -7.54
N HIS A 172 7.17 15.51 -6.54
CA HIS A 172 6.63 14.23 -6.07
C HIS A 172 5.95 13.40 -7.16
N ALA A 173 5.42 14.02 -8.22
CA ALA A 173 4.73 13.33 -9.31
C ALA A 173 5.62 12.28 -10.00
N VAL A 174 6.90 12.61 -10.20
CA VAL A 174 7.86 11.69 -10.86
C VAL A 174 8.12 10.48 -9.99
N ALA A 175 8.37 10.70 -8.69
CA ALA A 175 8.58 9.61 -7.74
C ALA A 175 7.31 8.76 -7.55
N GLY A 176 6.15 9.40 -7.39
CA GLY A 176 4.85 8.73 -7.27
C GLY A 176 4.49 7.90 -8.49
N ARG A 177 4.74 8.41 -9.71
CA ARG A 177 4.51 7.65 -10.94
C ARG A 177 5.44 6.45 -11.07
N TRP A 178 6.71 6.63 -10.71
CA TRP A 178 7.65 5.52 -10.66
C TRP A 178 7.18 4.45 -9.68
N ARG A 179 6.78 4.84 -8.46
CA ARG A 179 6.21 3.93 -7.46
C ARG A 179 5.05 3.13 -8.02
N SER A 180 4.07 3.84 -8.61
CA SER A 180 2.86 3.26 -9.17
C SER A 180 3.16 2.19 -10.23
N MET A 181 3.93 2.55 -11.27
CA MET A 181 4.27 1.62 -12.36
C MET A 181 5.13 0.44 -11.89
N THR A 182 6.05 0.68 -10.95
CA THR A 182 6.91 -0.38 -10.43
C THR A 182 6.10 -1.37 -9.62
N ARG A 183 5.28 -0.93 -8.66
CA ARG A 183 4.46 -1.82 -7.80
C ARG A 183 3.47 -2.65 -8.62
N GLU A 184 2.84 -2.05 -9.62
CA GLU A 184 1.95 -2.74 -10.58
C GLU A 184 2.66 -3.96 -11.21
N ARG A 185 3.95 -3.83 -11.53
CA ARG A 185 4.74 -4.86 -12.23
C ARG A 185 5.55 -5.78 -11.32
N SER A 186 5.93 -5.34 -10.13
CA SER A 186 6.80 -6.11 -9.24
C SER A 186 6.03 -6.88 -8.18
N LYS A 187 4.96 -6.30 -7.64
CA LYS A 187 4.09 -6.93 -6.64
C LYS A 187 2.88 -7.55 -7.31
N TYR A 188 2.23 -6.81 -8.20
CA TYR A 188 0.93 -7.19 -8.78
C TYR A 188 1.01 -7.78 -10.20
N SER A 189 2.18 -8.28 -10.63
CA SER A 189 2.30 -8.98 -11.91
C SER A 189 1.38 -10.20 -12.02
N ALA A 190 1.17 -10.89 -10.90
CA ALA A 190 0.21 -11.97 -10.73
C ALA A 190 -0.63 -11.69 -9.47
N VAL A 191 -1.76 -10.98 -9.66
CA VAL A 191 -2.64 -10.55 -8.57
C VAL A 191 -3.12 -11.74 -7.73
N THR A 192 -3.45 -12.87 -8.36
CA THR A 192 -3.91 -14.09 -7.66
C THR A 192 -2.82 -14.70 -6.79
N GLU A 193 -1.57 -14.76 -7.26
CA GLU A 193 -0.43 -15.25 -6.47
C GLU A 193 -0.18 -14.35 -5.25
N THR A 194 -0.33 -13.04 -5.41
CA THR A 194 -0.21 -12.08 -4.31
C THR A 194 -1.30 -12.27 -3.27
N GLU A 195 -2.54 -12.46 -3.71
CA GLU A 195 -3.70 -12.71 -2.84
C GLU A 195 -3.54 -14.03 -2.06
N GLU A 196 -3.19 -15.12 -2.75
CA GLU A 196 -2.98 -16.44 -2.15
C GLU A 196 -1.80 -16.45 -1.17
N ASN A 197 -0.67 -15.80 -1.53
CA ASN A 197 0.47 -15.67 -0.63
C ASN A 197 0.09 -14.93 0.66
N PHE A 198 -0.60 -13.79 0.54
CA PHE A 198 -0.98 -13.01 1.71
C PHE A 198 -2.03 -13.73 2.56
N TYR A 199 -3.00 -14.39 1.94
CA TYR A 199 -3.96 -15.26 2.62
C TYR A 199 -3.27 -16.36 3.44
N SER A 200 -2.27 -17.03 2.87
CA SER A 200 -1.50 -18.06 3.58
C SER A 200 -0.76 -17.47 4.78
N ARG A 201 -0.11 -16.30 4.64
CA ARG A 201 0.60 -15.62 5.73
C ARG A 201 -0.34 -15.24 6.88
N VAL A 202 -1.52 -14.69 6.56
CA VAL A 202 -2.52 -14.32 7.56
C VAL A 202 -3.02 -15.56 8.31
N THR A 203 -3.33 -16.63 7.59
CA THR A 203 -3.81 -17.90 8.16
C THR A 203 -2.76 -18.51 9.10
N GLU A 204 -1.51 -18.55 8.67
CA GLU A 204 -0.39 -19.06 9.46
C GLU A 204 -0.14 -18.22 10.72
N ALA A 205 -0.17 -16.90 10.60
CA ALA A 205 -0.01 -15.99 11.72
C ALA A 205 -1.08 -16.21 12.81
N VAL A 206 -2.35 -16.35 12.41
CA VAL A 206 -3.45 -16.65 13.34
C VAL A 206 -3.23 -18.00 14.02
N LEU A 207 -2.90 -19.06 13.27
CA LEU A 207 -2.62 -20.38 13.84
C LEU A 207 -1.50 -20.34 14.87
N ASN A 208 -0.45 -19.54 14.63
CA ASN A 208 0.68 -19.44 15.56
C ASN A 208 0.28 -18.79 16.88
N VAL A 209 -0.49 -17.69 16.85
CA VAL A 209 -1.01 -17.07 18.07
C VAL A 209 -1.88 -18.06 18.84
N LEU A 210 -2.79 -18.75 18.15
CA LEU A 210 -3.68 -19.73 18.78
C LEU A 210 -2.92 -20.92 19.39
N ARG A 211 -1.86 -21.40 18.74
CA ARG A 211 -0.99 -22.46 19.29
C ARG A 211 -0.31 -22.03 20.59
N ILE A 212 0.23 -20.81 20.64
CA ILE A 212 0.84 -20.26 21.86
C ILE A 212 -0.22 -20.14 22.97
N ALA A 213 -1.43 -19.72 22.61
CA ALA A 213 -2.58 -19.63 23.51
C ALA A 213 -3.15 -21.00 23.95
N GLY A 214 -2.68 -22.12 23.38
CA GLY A 214 -3.10 -23.48 23.77
C GLY A 214 -4.14 -24.14 22.88
N TRP A 215 -4.57 -23.46 21.82
CA TRP A 215 -5.45 -24.04 20.82
C TRP A 215 -4.65 -24.67 19.68
N SER A 216 -4.52 -25.99 19.68
CA SER A 216 -3.79 -26.73 18.64
C SER A 216 -4.40 -28.12 18.34
N PRO A 217 -5.68 -28.21 17.94
CA PRO A 217 -6.26 -29.47 17.48
C PRO A 217 -5.56 -29.98 16.20
N ALA A 218 -5.67 -31.28 15.93
CA ALA A 218 -5.00 -31.90 14.78
C ALA A 218 -5.45 -31.32 13.42
N ASP A 219 -6.70 -30.87 13.34
CA ASP A 219 -7.35 -30.26 12.18
C ASP A 219 -7.37 -28.72 12.24
N ALA A 220 -6.61 -28.09 13.14
CA ALA A 220 -6.64 -26.63 13.40
C ALA A 220 -6.66 -25.75 12.14
N LYS A 221 -5.82 -26.08 11.14
CA LYS A 221 -5.74 -25.32 9.89
C LYS A 221 -7.03 -25.43 9.07
N ASP A 222 -7.60 -26.62 8.98
CA ASP A 222 -8.82 -26.87 8.23
C ASP A 222 -10.02 -26.22 8.93
N THR A 223 -10.11 -26.34 10.26
CA THR A 223 -11.10 -25.65 11.09
C THR A 223 -11.03 -24.13 10.89
N LEU A 224 -9.82 -23.55 10.97
CA LEU A 224 -9.63 -22.11 10.79
C LEU A 224 -10.07 -21.66 9.39
N THR A 225 -9.68 -22.42 8.36
CA THR A 225 -10.01 -22.12 6.96
C THR A 225 -11.52 -22.22 6.70
N GLN A 226 -12.19 -23.24 7.22
CA GLN A 226 -13.62 -23.44 7.04
C GLN A 226 -14.45 -22.40 7.80
N THR A 227 -14.07 -22.08 9.03
CA THR A 227 -14.84 -21.19 9.91
C THR A 227 -14.58 -19.72 9.60
N PHE A 228 -13.31 -19.32 9.44
CA PHE A 228 -12.91 -17.91 9.34
C PHE A 228 -12.35 -17.52 7.97
N GLY A 229 -12.27 -18.45 7.00
CA GLY A 229 -11.65 -18.18 5.70
C GLY A 229 -12.25 -17.00 4.94
N LYS A 230 -13.55 -16.74 5.10
CA LYS A 230 -14.22 -15.55 4.52
C LYS A 230 -13.72 -14.24 5.15
N ARG A 231 -13.52 -14.21 6.48
CA ARG A 231 -12.97 -13.06 7.22
C ARG A 231 -11.51 -12.82 6.85
N VAL A 232 -10.71 -13.88 6.77
CA VAL A 232 -9.32 -13.79 6.27
C VAL A 232 -9.29 -13.21 4.86
N SER A 233 -10.18 -13.65 3.95
CA SER A 233 -10.27 -13.08 2.61
C SER A 233 -10.67 -11.59 2.62
N ALA A 234 -11.52 -11.16 3.55
CA ALA A 234 -11.90 -9.76 3.70
C ALA A 234 -10.69 -8.88 4.08
N ILE A 235 -9.88 -9.31 5.06
CA ILE A 235 -8.63 -8.62 5.44
C ILE A 235 -7.67 -8.54 4.26
N VAL A 236 -7.44 -9.65 3.55
CA VAL A 236 -6.55 -9.72 2.38
C VAL A 236 -6.97 -8.70 1.32
N LYS A 237 -8.27 -8.65 0.99
CA LYS A 237 -8.82 -7.71 0.00
C LYS A 237 -8.73 -6.26 0.47
N ALA A 238 -9.03 -5.99 1.74
CA ALA A 238 -8.93 -4.65 2.32
C ALA A 238 -7.48 -4.14 2.30
N ALA A 239 -6.51 -4.97 2.69
CA ALA A 239 -5.09 -4.64 2.65
C ALA A 239 -4.58 -4.41 1.22
N MET A 240 -4.96 -5.27 0.26
CA MET A 240 -4.63 -5.06 -1.17
C MET A 240 -5.25 -3.78 -1.72
N LYS A 241 -6.50 -3.46 -1.36
CA LYS A 241 -7.17 -2.23 -1.78
C LYS A 241 -6.44 -0.99 -1.24
N LEU A 242 -6.12 -0.98 0.06
CA LEU A 242 -5.38 0.10 0.69
C LEU A 242 -3.97 0.24 0.08
N ASP A 243 -3.29 -0.88 -0.13
CA ASP A 243 -1.95 -0.89 -0.74
C ASP A 243 -1.94 -0.27 -2.13
N ARG A 244 -2.89 -0.66 -3.00
CA ARG A 244 -2.99 -0.08 -4.34
C ARG A 244 -3.40 1.38 -4.31
N ALA A 245 -4.27 1.79 -3.38
CA ALA A 245 -4.62 3.20 -3.22
C ALA A 245 -3.40 4.06 -2.85
N ILE A 246 -2.57 3.62 -1.90
CA ILE A 246 -1.36 4.31 -1.47
C ILE A 246 -0.24 4.22 -2.52
N GLY A 247 -0.01 3.02 -3.04
CA GLY A 247 1.12 2.70 -3.90
C GLY A 247 0.95 3.12 -5.35
N GLU A 248 -0.26 2.96 -5.89
CA GLU A 248 -0.56 3.19 -7.31
C GLU A 248 -1.43 4.43 -7.55
N GLY A 249 -2.43 4.66 -6.69
CA GLY A 249 -3.48 5.66 -6.90
C GLY A 249 -3.14 7.09 -6.45
N ILE A 250 -2.23 7.26 -5.50
CA ILE A 250 -1.72 8.58 -5.09
C ILE A 250 -0.34 8.78 -5.71
N THR A 251 -0.14 9.88 -6.43
CA THR A 251 1.15 10.27 -7.01
C THR A 251 1.60 11.67 -6.55
N SER A 252 0.71 12.46 -5.98
CA SER A 252 1.00 13.81 -5.49
C SER A 252 1.86 13.82 -4.22
N GLN A 253 1.80 12.75 -3.42
CA GLN A 253 2.53 12.58 -2.17
C GLN A 253 2.80 11.10 -1.86
N ASP A 254 3.61 10.86 -0.82
CA ASP A 254 3.89 9.53 -0.29
C ASP A 254 3.12 9.33 1.00
N LEU A 255 2.11 8.47 0.98
CA LEU A 255 1.47 8.00 2.21
C LEU A 255 2.11 6.69 2.65
N VAL A 256 2.16 6.48 3.96
CA VAL A 256 2.64 5.23 4.56
C VAL A 256 1.75 4.84 5.72
N VAL A 257 1.51 3.55 5.84
CA VAL A 257 0.97 2.99 7.07
C VAL A 257 2.07 2.87 8.12
N TYR A 258 1.70 2.88 9.39
CA TYR A 258 2.65 2.71 10.48
C TYR A 258 2.01 2.04 11.70
N THR A 259 2.84 1.40 12.50
CA THR A 259 2.51 0.81 13.80
C THR A 259 3.37 1.45 14.90
N ALA A 260 2.99 1.26 16.15
CA ALA A 260 3.86 1.51 17.28
C ALA A 260 4.84 0.35 17.48
N ARG A 261 5.97 0.57 18.14
CA ARG A 261 6.83 -0.53 18.57
C ARG A 261 6.46 -0.97 19.97
N PHE A 262 6.71 -2.23 20.25
CA PHE A 262 6.66 -2.78 21.60
C PHE A 262 7.57 -2.00 22.54
N ASP A 263 7.10 -1.79 23.76
CA ASP A 263 7.78 -1.08 24.83
C ASP A 263 8.11 0.41 24.52
N ASP A 264 7.66 0.96 23.39
CA ASP A 264 7.69 2.41 23.17
C ASP A 264 6.78 3.08 24.21
N HIS A 265 7.16 4.29 24.62
CA HIS A 265 6.29 5.11 25.47
C HIS A 265 5.08 5.58 24.66
N PHE A 266 3.92 5.62 25.31
CA PHE A 266 2.72 6.15 24.68
C PHE A 266 2.92 7.61 24.21
N ASP A 267 2.77 7.83 22.90
CA ASP A 267 2.81 9.17 22.29
C ASP A 267 1.41 9.58 21.84
N PHE A 268 0.76 10.43 22.64
CA PHE A 268 -0.58 10.93 22.35
C PHE A 268 -0.70 11.61 20.97
N ASN A 269 0.38 12.14 20.39
CA ASN A 269 0.31 12.77 19.07
C ASN A 269 0.20 11.75 17.93
N ARG A 270 0.63 10.51 18.16
CA ARG A 270 0.75 9.46 17.13
C ARG A 270 -0.11 8.24 17.40
N MET A 271 -0.53 8.07 18.65
CA MET A 271 -1.19 6.86 19.16
C MET A 271 -2.54 7.19 19.78
N VAL A 272 -3.42 6.20 19.80
CA VAL A 272 -4.70 6.19 20.52
C VAL A 272 -4.71 4.94 21.38
N ASP A 273 -4.94 5.09 22.67
CA ASP A 273 -5.17 3.95 23.56
C ASP A 273 -6.54 3.33 23.23
N ALA A 274 -6.54 2.03 22.93
CA ALA A 274 -7.73 1.26 22.58
C ALA A 274 -8.78 1.24 23.71
N TYR A 275 -8.35 1.36 24.97
CA TYR A 275 -9.22 1.28 26.15
C TYR A 275 -9.52 2.66 26.78
N GLY A 276 -8.88 3.73 26.30
CA GLY A 276 -9.20 5.10 26.66
C GLY A 276 -8.83 5.50 28.10
N ASN A 277 -7.85 4.85 28.72
CA ASN A 277 -7.37 5.21 30.06
C ASN A 277 -6.65 6.56 30.01
N GLN A 278 -7.16 7.53 30.78
CA GLN A 278 -6.68 8.92 30.76
C GLN A 278 -5.33 9.12 31.48
N GLU A 279 -4.81 8.10 32.18
CA GLU A 279 -3.53 8.13 32.91
C GLU A 279 -2.41 7.37 32.17
N ALA A 280 -2.37 7.44 30.85
CA ALA A 280 -1.37 6.75 30.01
C ALA A 280 0.05 7.37 30.02
N ASP A 281 0.29 8.41 30.82
CA ASP A 281 1.56 9.16 30.81
C ASP A 281 2.68 8.34 31.47
N GLY A 282 3.59 7.82 30.62
CA GLY A 282 4.68 6.92 31.04
C GLY A 282 4.39 5.43 30.89
N ASP A 283 3.20 5.03 30.42
CA ASP A 283 2.90 3.63 30.14
C ASP A 283 3.52 3.18 28.80
N ALA A 284 3.83 1.89 28.73
CA ALA A 284 4.50 1.27 27.61
C ALA A 284 3.50 0.55 26.70
N VAL A 285 3.71 0.68 25.40
CA VAL A 285 2.93 -0.04 24.38
C VAL A 285 3.18 -1.54 24.50
N ALA A 286 2.11 -2.29 24.75
CA ALA A 286 2.13 -3.74 24.77
C ALA A 286 1.93 -4.32 23.38
N CYS A 287 1.05 -3.74 22.56
CA CYS A 287 0.86 -4.14 21.17
C CYS A 287 0.13 -3.06 20.34
N THR A 288 0.16 -3.16 19.01
CA THR A 288 -0.56 -2.25 18.10
C THR A 288 -1.85 -2.90 17.61
N CYS A 289 -3.03 -2.42 18.00
CA CYS A 289 -4.30 -3.00 17.55
C CYS A 289 -4.85 -2.42 16.25
N GLU A 290 -4.40 -1.23 15.83
CA GLU A 290 -4.89 -0.57 14.62
C GLU A 290 -3.76 0.13 13.85
N LEU A 291 -3.75 -0.01 12.52
CA LEU A 291 -2.81 0.68 11.65
C LEU A 291 -3.03 2.20 11.67
N GLY A 292 -1.95 2.96 11.82
CA GLY A 292 -1.92 4.39 11.55
C GLY A 292 -1.64 4.69 10.07
N LEU A 293 -1.96 5.91 9.64
CA LEU A 293 -1.72 6.43 8.29
C LEU A 293 -1.13 7.85 8.37
N LYS A 294 -0.03 8.10 7.67
CA LYS A 294 0.63 9.41 7.63
C LYS A 294 1.31 9.69 6.31
N ALA A 295 1.62 10.97 6.06
CA ALA A 295 2.59 11.34 5.04
C ALA A 295 3.98 10.82 5.44
N SER A 296 4.73 10.32 4.46
CA SER A 296 6.01 9.65 4.68
C SER A 296 7.11 10.61 5.17
N ASP A 297 6.98 11.91 4.94
CA ASP A 297 7.85 12.95 5.51
C ASP A 297 7.49 13.30 6.97
N GLY A 298 6.41 12.72 7.50
CA GLY A 298 5.92 12.98 8.85
C GLY A 298 5.17 14.30 9.02
N SER A 299 4.92 15.04 7.92
CA SER A 299 4.27 16.36 7.95
C SER A 299 2.79 16.31 8.38
N ASN A 300 2.11 15.18 8.14
CA ASN A 300 0.68 15.03 8.38
C ASN A 300 0.33 13.61 8.83
N ILE A 301 -0.43 13.49 9.92
CA ILE A 301 -1.00 12.23 10.41
C ILE A 301 -2.48 12.23 10.07
N LEU A 302 -2.88 11.32 9.18
CA LEU A 302 -4.27 11.17 8.71
C LEU A 302 -5.09 10.29 9.66
N LEU A 303 -4.43 9.27 10.22
CA LEU A 303 -4.97 8.32 11.19
C LEU A 303 -3.88 7.97 12.20
N LYS A 304 -4.17 8.15 13.49
CA LYS A 304 -3.29 7.69 14.57
C LYS A 304 -3.36 6.16 14.65
N THR A 305 -2.27 5.53 15.07
CA THR A 305 -2.24 4.07 15.29
C THR A 305 -2.91 3.76 16.62
N GLY A 306 -3.74 2.73 16.67
CA GLY A 306 -4.34 2.24 17.91
C GLY A 306 -3.38 1.31 18.63
N VAL A 307 -3.25 1.45 19.94
CA VAL A 307 -2.35 0.65 20.77
C VAL A 307 -3.06 0.12 22.00
N VAL A 308 -2.61 -1.03 22.47
CA VAL A 308 -2.91 -1.55 23.81
C VAL A 308 -1.68 -1.33 24.68
N LEU A 309 -1.88 -0.82 25.89
CA LEU A 309 -0.82 -0.57 26.86
C LEU A 309 -0.72 -1.70 27.87
N TYR A 310 0.46 -1.91 28.48
CA TYR A 310 0.63 -3.02 29.44
C TYR A 310 -0.27 -2.88 30.68
N SER A 311 -0.63 -1.66 31.08
CA SER A 311 -1.60 -1.44 32.17
C SER A 311 -2.93 -2.16 31.95
N ALA A 312 -3.34 -2.39 30.70
CA ALA A 312 -4.57 -3.11 30.38
C ALA A 312 -4.53 -4.59 30.80
N PHE A 313 -3.34 -5.16 31.05
CA PHE A 313 -3.14 -6.55 31.46
C PHE A 313 -2.75 -6.71 32.93
N LEU A 314 -2.70 -5.62 33.70
CA LEU A 314 -2.28 -5.63 35.12
C LEU A 314 -3.45 -5.65 36.12
N THR A 315 -4.69 -5.68 35.64
CA THR A 315 -5.92 -5.79 36.45
C THR A 315 -6.30 -7.22 36.74
#